data_AF-A0A3N5QTM8-F1
#
_entry.id   AF-A0A3N5QTM8-F1
#
_cell.length_a   1.000
_cell.length_b   1.000
_cell.length_c   1.000
_cell.angle_alpha   90.00
_cell.angle_beta   90.00
_cell.angle_gamma   90.00
#
_symmetry.space_group_name_H-M   'P 1'
#
loop_
_entity.id
_entity.type
_entity.pdbx_description
1 polymer ?
#
loop_
_entity_poly.entity_id
_entity_poly.type
_entity_poly.pdbx_seq_one_letter_code
_entity_poly.pdbx_strand_id
1 'polypeptide(L)'
;MTGKKNRDTGTNEKEPTLSQSRPQDLSADPATIRMIARARELQIETIFDRAQSLKPCSIGAQGTCCQNCGQGPCRLPLVEKGQAEADRRKGLCGASAETIAARNFARMIAAGAAAHSDPGRSVAETFLAAARH
;
A
#
# COMPACT_ATOMS: atom_id res chain seq x y z
N MET A 1 3.18 -48.51 -7.59
CA MET A 1 2.77 -48.41 -6.17
C MET A 1 4.07 -48.38 -5.40
N THR A 2 4.54 -47.35 -4.73
CA THR A 2 3.94 -46.33 -3.88
C THR A 2 5.01 -45.26 -3.66
N GLY A 3 4.59 -44.01 -3.43
CA GLY A 3 5.50 -42.93 -3.09
C GLY A 3 4.89 -41.55 -3.30
N LYS A 4 3.62 -41.36 -2.90
CA LYS A 4 3.06 -40.02 -2.74
C LYS A 4 3.94 -39.31 -1.72
N LYS A 5 4.69 -38.29 -2.16
CA LYS A 5 5.31 -37.33 -1.24
C LYS A 5 4.16 -36.69 -0.48
N ASN A 6 4.07 -36.96 0.82
CA ASN A 6 3.16 -36.26 1.71
C ASN A 6 3.44 -34.77 1.57
N ARG A 7 2.43 -34.03 1.15
CA ARG A 7 2.43 -32.57 1.16
C ARG A 7 2.17 -32.21 2.61
N ASP A 8 3.22 -31.85 3.35
CA ASP A 8 3.09 -31.35 4.72
C ASP A 8 2.07 -30.21 4.74
N THR A 9 0.89 -30.49 5.29
CA THR A 9 -0.11 -29.48 5.68
C THR A 9 0.27 -28.92 7.05
N GLY A 10 1.50 -28.43 7.17
CA GLY A 10 1.90 -27.62 8.31
C GLY A 10 1.32 -26.22 8.12
N THR A 11 0.31 -25.86 8.91
CA THR A 11 -0.09 -24.47 9.11
C THR A 11 1.10 -23.76 9.72
N ASN A 12 1.99 -23.25 8.88
CA ASN A 12 3.13 -22.43 9.27
C ASN A 12 2.59 -21.03 9.57
N GLU A 13 1.84 -20.91 10.66
CA GLU A 13 1.45 -19.62 11.22
C GLU A 13 2.74 -18.99 11.75
N LYS A 14 3.37 -18.15 10.92
CA LYS A 14 4.53 -17.36 11.33
C LYS A 14 4.11 -16.48 12.50
N GLU A 15 4.82 -16.59 13.61
CA GLU A 15 4.65 -15.70 14.75
C GLU A 15 4.76 -14.21 14.31
N PRO A 16 3.95 -13.32 14.89
CA PRO A 16 3.91 -11.92 14.49
C PRO A 16 5.25 -11.22 14.71
N THR A 17 5.78 -10.59 13.66
CA THR A 17 7.02 -9.80 13.74
C THR A 17 6.78 -8.48 14.46
N LEU A 18 6.96 -8.47 15.78
CA LEU A 18 6.87 -7.27 16.61
C LEU A 18 8.09 -6.36 16.44
N SER A 19 7.88 -5.04 16.45
CA SER A 19 8.97 -4.08 16.34
C SER A 19 9.71 -3.87 17.67
N GLN A 20 11.02 -3.66 17.56
CA GLN A 20 11.90 -3.37 18.70
C GLN A 20 11.92 -1.89 19.12
N SER A 21 11.25 -1.00 18.37
CA SER A 21 11.15 0.42 18.71
C SER A 21 10.41 0.62 20.03
N ARG A 22 10.67 1.69 20.79
CA ARG A 22 9.88 1.94 22.01
C ARG A 22 8.51 2.52 21.63
N PRO A 23 7.42 2.19 22.34
CA PRO A 23 6.10 2.75 22.06
C PRO A 23 6.06 4.29 21.98
N GLN A 24 6.87 4.97 22.79
CA GLN A 24 6.99 6.44 22.82
C GLN A 24 7.63 7.01 21.56
N ASP A 25 8.41 6.21 20.82
CA ASP A 25 9.03 6.63 19.55
C ASP A 25 8.03 6.52 18.37
N LEU A 26 6.86 5.90 18.60
CA LEU A 26 5.87 5.58 17.56
C LEU A 26 4.62 6.45 17.59
N SER A 27 4.32 7.10 18.72
CA SER A 27 3.17 8.00 18.86
C SER A 27 3.41 9.00 19.97
N ALA A 28 2.83 10.20 19.82
CA ALA A 28 2.77 11.21 20.87
C ALA A 28 1.53 11.06 21.78
N ASP A 29 0.52 10.28 21.37
CA ASP A 29 -0.71 10.09 22.14
C ASP A 29 -0.51 9.09 23.30
N PRO A 30 -0.73 9.49 24.57
CA PRO A 30 -0.59 8.60 25.73
C PRO A 30 -1.47 7.35 25.69
N ALA A 31 -2.67 7.42 25.10
CA ALA A 31 -3.54 6.26 25.00
C ALA A 31 -2.96 5.25 24.01
N THR A 32 -2.57 5.71 22.83
CA THR A 32 -1.88 4.90 21.81
C THR A 32 -0.59 4.27 22.36
N ILE A 33 0.25 5.03 23.07
CA ILE A 33 1.48 4.51 23.70
C ILE A 33 1.17 3.31 24.61
N ARG A 34 0.16 3.43 25.49
CA ARG A 34 -0.26 2.34 26.38
C ARG A 34 -0.77 1.14 25.59
N MET A 35 -1.50 1.37 24.50
CA MET A 35 -2.06 0.30 23.67
C MET A 35 -1.02 -0.40 22.80
N ILE A 36 0.01 0.28 22.31
CA ILE A 36 1.14 -0.37 21.62
C ILE A 36 1.87 -1.30 22.60
N ALA A 37 2.13 -0.84 23.83
CA ALA A 37 2.76 -1.68 24.85
C ALA A 37 1.90 -2.92 25.16
N ARG A 38 0.60 -2.72 25.38
CA ARG A 38 -0.34 -3.82 25.66
C ARG A 38 -0.47 -4.79 24.48
N ALA A 39 -0.51 -4.30 23.25
CA ALA A 39 -0.59 -5.15 22.06
C ALA A 39 0.65 -6.06 21.96
N ARG A 40 1.84 -5.53 22.25
CA ARG A 40 3.09 -6.31 22.25
C ARG A 40 3.17 -7.33 23.38
N GLU A 41 2.70 -7.00 24.58
CA GLU A 41 2.54 -8.00 25.66
C GLU A 41 1.67 -9.18 25.23
N LEU A 42 0.59 -8.89 24.49
CA LEU A 42 -0.34 -9.88 23.96
C LEU A 42 0.12 -10.54 22.66
N GLN A 43 1.33 -10.22 22.18
CA GLN A 43 1.86 -10.69 20.89
C GLN A 43 0.93 -10.38 19.71
N ILE A 44 0.31 -9.19 19.70
CA ILE A 44 -0.56 -8.70 18.63
C ILE A 44 0.23 -7.70 17.77
N GLU A 45 0.40 -8.03 16.49
CA GLU A 45 1.00 -7.12 15.52
C GLU A 45 0.06 -5.94 15.21
N THR A 46 0.59 -4.72 15.28
CA THR A 46 -0.14 -3.50 14.92
C THR A 46 0.44 -2.85 13.66
N ILE A 47 -0.23 -1.81 13.17
CA ILE A 47 0.29 -1.00 12.06
C ILE A 47 1.66 -0.38 12.37
N PHE A 48 1.94 -0.08 13.64
CA PHE A 48 3.21 0.48 14.06
C PHE A 48 4.36 -0.51 13.87
N ASP A 49 4.12 -1.80 14.11
CA ASP A 49 5.12 -2.84 13.92
C ASP A 49 5.39 -3.08 12.43
N ARG A 50 4.31 -3.15 11.62
CA ARG A 50 4.42 -3.27 10.16
C ARG A 50 5.12 -2.08 9.50
N ALA A 51 4.88 -0.86 9.97
CA ALA A 51 5.54 0.33 9.44
C ALA A 51 7.06 0.29 9.63
N GLN A 52 7.55 -0.37 10.68
CA GLN A 52 8.98 -0.50 10.97
C GLN A 52 9.63 -1.65 10.18
N SER A 53 8.90 -2.72 9.90
CA SER A 53 9.43 -3.87 9.14
C SER A 53 9.31 -3.71 7.63
N LEU A 54 8.30 -2.98 7.14
CA LEU A 54 8.04 -2.81 5.71
C LEU A 54 8.87 -1.67 5.10
N LYS A 55 9.94 -2.03 4.39
CA LYS A 55 10.71 -1.07 3.59
C LYS A 55 9.93 -0.67 2.32
N PRO A 56 9.74 0.63 2.05
CA PRO A 56 9.15 1.07 0.79
C PRO A 56 9.95 0.57 -0.41
N CYS A 57 9.27 0.10 -1.45
CA CYS A 57 9.93 -0.21 -2.73
C CYS A 57 10.50 1.07 -3.33
N SER A 58 11.80 1.14 -3.62
CA SER A 58 12.46 2.35 -4.12
C SER A 58 11.81 2.92 -5.40
N ILE A 59 11.39 2.06 -6.31
CA ILE A 59 10.75 2.45 -7.58
C ILE A 59 9.27 2.82 -7.36
N GLY A 60 8.59 2.07 -6.48
CA GLY A 60 7.19 2.34 -6.12
C GLY A 60 7.03 3.68 -5.40
N ALA A 61 7.95 3.99 -4.47
CA ALA A 61 7.99 5.25 -3.74
C ALA A 61 8.23 6.46 -4.66
N GLN A 62 8.96 6.26 -5.77
CA GLN A 62 9.14 7.27 -6.82
C GLN A 62 7.92 7.40 -7.76
N GLY A 63 6.97 6.46 -7.70
CA GLY A 63 5.78 6.46 -8.55
C GLY A 63 6.01 5.98 -9.99
N THR A 64 7.16 5.40 -10.31
CA THR A 64 7.55 5.03 -11.69
C THR A 64 7.43 3.53 -12.01
N CYS A 65 6.73 2.78 -11.15
CA CYS A 65 6.32 1.39 -11.39
C CYS A 65 4.87 1.36 -11.90
N CYS A 66 4.63 0.84 -13.10
CA CYS A 66 3.31 0.76 -13.72
C CYS A 66 2.79 -0.68 -13.75
N GLN A 67 1.57 -0.89 -13.25
CA GLN A 67 0.86 -2.18 -13.25
C GLN A 67 -0.54 -2.09 -13.89
N ASN A 68 -0.75 -1.10 -14.76
CA ASN A 68 -2.08 -0.81 -15.31
C ASN A 68 -2.55 -1.83 -16.37
N CYS A 69 -1.68 -2.70 -16.87
CA CYS A 69 -2.03 -3.70 -17.88
C CYS A 69 -1.24 -5.00 -17.66
N GLY A 70 -1.70 -6.09 -18.30
CA GLY A 70 -1.07 -7.41 -18.20
C GLY A 70 0.26 -7.57 -18.94
N GLN A 71 0.73 -6.55 -19.67
CA GLN A 71 2.07 -6.55 -20.27
C GLN A 71 3.16 -6.18 -19.25
N GLY A 72 2.78 -5.50 -18.18
CA GLY A 72 3.69 -5.08 -17.11
C GLY A 72 4.02 -6.20 -16.12
N PRO A 73 4.69 -5.88 -14.99
CA PRO A 73 4.95 -4.53 -14.49
C PRO A 73 6.10 -3.82 -15.23
N CYS A 74 5.86 -2.59 -15.70
CA CYS A 74 6.94 -1.74 -16.24
C CYS A 74 7.60 -0.97 -15.08
N ARG A 75 8.93 -1.00 -14.99
CA ARG A 75 9.69 -0.35 -13.91
C ARG A 75 10.72 0.62 -14.50
N LEU A 76 10.57 1.91 -14.21
CA LEU A 76 11.47 2.97 -14.71
C LEU A 76 12.13 3.70 -13.52
N PRO A 77 13.18 3.14 -12.88
CA PRO A 77 13.88 3.81 -11.78
C PRO A 77 14.42 5.16 -12.23
N LEU A 78 14.22 6.23 -11.46
CA LEU A 78 14.76 7.55 -11.82
C LEU A 78 16.30 7.51 -11.87
N VAL A 79 16.88 8.11 -12.91
CA VAL A 79 18.34 8.35 -12.99
C VAL A 79 18.78 9.37 -11.94
N GLU A 80 20.06 9.35 -11.57
CA GLU A 80 20.62 10.30 -10.61
C GLU A 80 20.49 11.76 -11.08
N LYS A 81 20.42 12.69 -10.12
CA LYS A 81 20.31 14.13 -10.40
C LYS A 81 21.48 14.58 -11.28
N GLY A 82 21.18 15.10 -12.47
CA GLY A 82 22.16 15.58 -13.45
C GLY A 82 22.20 14.79 -14.76
N GLN A 83 21.56 13.62 -14.83
CA GLN A 83 21.47 12.80 -16.05
C GLN A 83 20.04 12.73 -16.63
N ALA A 84 19.12 13.57 -16.15
CA ALA A 84 17.69 13.53 -16.50
C ALA A 84 17.43 13.61 -18.02
N GLU A 85 18.23 14.40 -18.75
CA GLU A 85 18.18 14.51 -20.21
C GLU A 85 18.49 13.19 -20.96
N ALA A 86 19.16 12.24 -20.30
CA ALA A 86 19.53 10.96 -20.89
C ALA A 86 18.50 9.84 -20.68
N ASP A 87 17.50 10.01 -19.80
CA ASP A 87 16.55 8.94 -19.49
C ASP A 87 15.44 8.83 -20.52
N ARG A 88 15.73 8.10 -21.61
CA ARG A 88 14.78 7.82 -22.69
C ARG A 88 14.00 6.52 -22.51
N ARG A 89 14.11 5.88 -21.34
CA ARG A 89 13.44 4.59 -21.09
C ARG A 89 11.93 4.79 -21.03
N LYS A 90 11.23 3.78 -21.53
CA LYS A 90 9.77 3.77 -21.64
C LYS A 90 9.25 2.41 -21.20
N GLY A 91 7.99 2.36 -20.75
CA GLY A 91 7.26 1.10 -20.58
C GLY A 91 7.04 0.40 -21.92
N LEU A 92 6.56 -0.85 -21.89
CA LEU A 92 6.31 -1.65 -23.09
C LEU A 92 5.38 -0.96 -24.10
N CYS A 93 4.41 -0.17 -23.61
CA CYS A 93 3.49 0.60 -24.44
C CYS A 93 4.04 1.96 -24.89
N GLY A 94 5.30 2.29 -24.60
CA GLY A 94 5.93 3.56 -24.93
C GLY A 94 5.71 4.69 -23.91
N ALA A 95 5.05 4.43 -22.78
CA ALA A 95 4.84 5.44 -21.74
C ALA A 95 6.16 5.84 -21.05
N SER A 96 6.42 7.14 -20.90
CA SER A 96 7.59 7.66 -20.17
C SER A 96 7.44 7.54 -18.65
N ALA A 97 8.51 7.80 -17.90
CA ALA A 97 8.49 7.81 -16.43
C ALA A 97 7.52 8.86 -15.88
N GLU A 98 7.47 10.04 -16.47
CA GLU A 98 6.56 11.14 -16.09
C GLU A 98 5.11 10.74 -16.34
N THR A 99 4.84 10.09 -17.47
CA THR A 99 3.50 9.59 -17.80
C THR A 99 3.06 8.53 -16.79
N ILE A 100 3.96 7.63 -16.38
CA ILE A 100 3.66 6.60 -15.38
C ILE A 100 3.40 7.24 -14.01
N ALA A 101 4.25 8.17 -13.57
CA ALA A 101 4.09 8.89 -12.32
C ALA A 101 2.76 9.66 -12.27
N ALA A 102 2.43 10.39 -13.35
CA ALA A 102 1.16 11.10 -13.47
C ALA A 102 -0.05 10.16 -13.40
N ARG A 103 -0.01 9.00 -14.05
CA ARG A 103 -1.09 8.00 -13.98
C ARG A 103 -1.27 7.44 -12.57
N ASN A 104 -0.18 7.11 -11.90
CA ASN A 104 -0.22 6.59 -10.53
C ASN A 104 -0.78 7.63 -9.56
N PHE A 105 -0.34 8.88 -9.68
CA PHE A 105 -0.88 10.00 -8.90
C PHE A 105 -2.37 10.23 -9.19
N ALA A 106 -2.78 10.28 -10.46
CA ALA A 106 -4.17 10.46 -10.84
C ALA A 106 -5.09 9.37 -10.28
N ARG A 107 -4.63 8.10 -10.21
CA ARG A 107 -5.38 7.02 -9.56
C ARG A 107 -5.54 7.22 -8.06
N MET A 108 -4.53 7.76 -7.36
CA MET A 108 -4.66 8.11 -5.94
C MET A 108 -5.73 9.19 -5.72
N ILE A 109 -5.73 10.22 -6.57
CA ILE A 109 -6.75 11.28 -6.53
C ILE A 109 -8.14 10.70 -6.82
N ALA A 110 -8.27 9.87 -7.86
CA ALA A 110 -9.55 9.24 -8.19
C ALA A 110 -10.10 8.37 -7.05
N ALA A 111 -9.23 7.62 -6.36
CA ALA A 111 -9.63 6.81 -5.20
C ALA A 111 -10.14 7.68 -4.04
N GLY A 112 -9.46 8.78 -3.72
CA GLY A 112 -9.92 9.74 -2.70
C GLY A 112 -11.23 10.43 -3.09
N ALA A 113 -11.38 10.84 -4.35
CA ALA A 113 -12.61 11.42 -4.86
C ALA A 113 -13.79 10.43 -4.78
N ALA A 114 -13.58 9.16 -5.14
CA ALA A 114 -14.60 8.12 -5.02
C ALA A 114 -15.03 7.91 -3.56
N ALA A 115 -14.08 7.92 -2.62
CA ALA A 115 -14.36 7.78 -1.18
C ALA A 115 -15.24 8.91 -0.61
N HIS A 116 -15.29 10.08 -1.25
CA HIS A 116 -16.22 11.15 -0.88
C HIS A 116 -17.49 11.16 -1.74
N SER A 117 -17.39 10.80 -3.01
CA SER A 117 -18.50 10.75 -3.97
C SER A 117 -19.58 9.75 -3.53
N ASP A 118 -19.18 8.53 -3.18
CA ASP A 118 -20.14 7.47 -2.85
C ASP A 118 -20.92 7.76 -1.55
N PRO A 119 -20.29 8.20 -0.44
CA PRO A 119 -21.05 8.67 0.72
C PRO A 119 -22.00 9.83 0.40
N GLY A 120 -21.55 10.80 -0.41
CA GLY A 120 -22.39 11.91 -0.85
C GLY A 120 -23.63 11.44 -1.63
N ARG A 121 -23.45 10.46 -2.53
CA ARG A 121 -24.54 9.81 -3.25
C ARG A 121 -25.50 9.10 -2.29
N SER A 122 -25.00 8.31 -1.34
CA SER A 122 -25.84 7.59 -0.37
C SER A 122 -26.71 8.52 0.48
N VAL A 123 -26.17 9.67 0.90
CA VAL A 123 -26.94 10.69 1.62
C VAL A 123 -28.05 11.27 0.74
N ALA A 124 -27.73 11.61 -0.53
CA ALA A 124 -28.72 12.13 -1.47
C ALA A 124 -29.84 11.11 -1.75
N GLU A 125 -29.49 9.83 -1.93
CA GLU A 125 -30.46 8.74 -2.11
C GLU A 125 -31.34 8.56 -0.87
N THR A 126 -30.77 8.70 0.34
CA THR A 126 -31.52 8.63 1.61
C THR A 126 -32.56 9.74 1.71
N PHE A 127 -32.19 10.99 1.38
CA PHE A 127 -33.14 12.10 1.39
C PHE A 127 -34.23 11.96 0.33
N LEU A 128 -33.87 11.48 -0.86
CA LEU A 128 -34.84 11.22 -1.91
C LEU A 128 -35.84 10.12 -1.50
N ALA A 129 -35.37 9.07 -0.83
CA ALA A 129 -36.24 8.02 -0.29
C ALA A 129 -37.18 8.55 0.79
N ALA A 130 -36.67 9.35 1.73
CA ALA A 130 -37.48 9.97 2.78
C ALA A 130 -38.57 10.92 2.24
N ALA A 131 -38.27 11.66 1.17
CA ALA A 131 -39.19 12.61 0.56
C ALA A 131 -40.26 11.98 -0.37
N ARG A 132 -40.13 10.69 -0.69
CA ARG A 132 -41.06 9.95 -1.56
C ARG A 132 -42.16 9.20 -0.79
N HIS A 133 -42.20 9.35 0.53
CA HIS A 133 -43.25 8.87 1.42
C HIS A 133 -44.09 10.04 1.92
#